data_AF-A0A929W1P0-F1
#
_entry.id   AF-A0A929W1P0-F1
#
_cell.length_a   1.000
_cell.length_b   1.000
_cell.length_c   1.000
_cell.angle_alpha   90.00
_cell.angle_beta   90.00
_cell.angle_gamma   90.00
#
_symmetry.space_group_name_H-M   'P 1'
#
loop_
_entity.id
_entity.type
_entity.pdbx_description
1 polymer ?
#
loop_
_entity_poly.entity_id
_entity_poly.type
_entity_poly.pdbx_seq_one_letter_code
_entity_poly.pdbx_strand_id
1 'polypeptide(L)'
;MKQFLSLVIKEAKHIVRDKRTMLMLFGMPIVLMLLFGFAITNDVKNVRTVIVTSRANYATQQAVDRLSASAYFTVTRAVATPAEARRLIQDQKADLAVVFSAHFSSLRPDYQL
;
A
#
# COMPACT_ATOMS: atom_id res chain seq x y z
N MET A 1 27.55 32.65 -33.76
CA MET A 1 26.27 32.50 -33.01
C MET A 1 25.08 32.13 -33.90
N LYS A 2 24.88 32.74 -35.08
CA LYS A 2 23.72 32.45 -35.96
C LYS A 2 23.64 30.99 -36.46
N GLN A 3 24.78 30.36 -36.73
CA GLN A 3 24.84 28.95 -37.16
C GLN A 3 24.39 27.96 -36.08
N PHE A 4 24.77 28.20 -34.81
CA PHE A 4 24.33 27.38 -33.68
C PHE A 4 22.82 27.43 -33.51
N LEU A 5 22.23 28.63 -33.54
CA LEU A 5 20.78 28.81 -33.44
C LEU A 5 20.04 28.12 -34.60
N SER A 6 20.59 28.21 -35.81
CA SER A 6 20.04 27.54 -36.99
C SER A 6 20.01 26.01 -36.84
N LEU A 7 21.06 25.43 -36.24
CA LEU A 7 21.13 24.00 -35.96
C LEU A 7 20.13 23.58 -34.88
N VAL A 8 20.03 24.34 -33.78
CA VAL A 8 19.05 24.10 -32.72
C VAL A 8 17.62 24.12 -33.26
N ILE A 9 17.27 25.11 -34.08
CA ILE A 9 15.93 25.22 -34.68
C ILE A 9 15.65 24.04 -35.61
N LYS A 10 16.63 23.61 -36.40
CA LYS A 10 16.51 22.47 -37.30
C LYS A 10 16.22 21.17 -36.53
N GLU A 11 17.04 20.88 -35.52
CA GLU A 11 16.89 19.65 -34.72
C GLU A 11 15.61 19.67 -33.87
N ALA A 12 15.26 20.81 -33.28
CA ALA A 12 14.00 20.96 -32.56
C ALA A 12 12.80 20.68 -33.47
N LYS A 13 12.79 21.20 -34.70
CA LYS A 13 11.71 20.93 -35.66
C LYS A 13 11.66 19.47 -36.10
N HIS A 14 12.81 18.80 -36.19
CA HIS A 14 12.90 17.37 -36.48
C HIS A 14 12.29 16.54 -35.35
N ILE A 15 12.71 16.78 -34.10
CA ILE A 15 12.18 16.12 -32.91
C ILE A 15 10.67 16.37 -32.79
N VAL A 16 10.22 17.60 -33.05
CA VAL A 16 8.80 17.96 -32.95
C VAL A 16 7.92 17.26 -34.00
N ARG A 17 8.45 17.01 -35.22
CA ARG A 17 7.71 16.26 -36.25
C ARG A 17 7.82 14.75 -36.08
N ASP A 18 8.82 14.25 -35.36
CA ASP A 18 8.94 12.84 -35.06
C ASP A 18 8.02 12.43 -33.90
N LYS A 19 6.88 11.83 -34.27
CA LYS A 19 5.87 11.35 -33.32
C LYS A 19 6.43 10.35 -32.30
N ARG A 20 7.42 9.52 -32.67
CA ARG A 20 7.99 8.52 -31.74
C ARG A 20 8.83 9.21 -30.68
N THR A 21 9.68 10.15 -31.11
CA THR A 21 10.53 10.92 -30.19
C THR A 21 9.66 11.80 -29.27
N MET A 22 8.61 12.43 -29.80
CA MET A 22 7.64 13.17 -29.00
C MET A 22 6.93 12.29 -27.96
N LEU A 23 6.54 11.07 -28.34
CA LEU A 23 5.91 10.10 -27.44
C LEU A 23 6.87 9.67 -26.33
N MET A 24 8.15 9.45 -26.60
CA MET A 24 9.11 9.12 -25.54
C MET A 24 9.35 10.30 -24.62
N LEU A 25 9.46 11.52 -25.18
CA LEU A 25 9.71 12.74 -24.43
C LEU A 25 8.59 13.06 -23.42
N PHE A 26 7.32 12.84 -23.79
CA PHE A 26 6.18 13.13 -22.91
C PHE A 26 5.50 11.88 -22.36
N GLY A 27 5.30 10.87 -23.18
CA GLY A 27 4.59 9.65 -22.82
C GLY A 27 5.30 8.85 -21.74
N MET A 28 6.62 8.66 -21.80
CA MET A 28 7.35 7.94 -20.75
C MET A 28 7.23 8.68 -19.40
N PRO A 29 7.51 10.00 -19.29
CA PRO A 29 7.28 10.74 -18.05
C PRO A 29 5.83 10.71 -17.55
N ILE A 30 4.84 10.80 -18.44
CA ILE A 30 3.42 10.72 -18.05
C ILE A 30 3.09 9.35 -17.48
N VAL A 31 3.52 8.26 -18.14
CA VAL A 31 3.32 6.90 -17.63
C VAL A 31 4.00 6.73 -16.28
N LEU A 32 5.23 7.21 -16.11
CA LEU A 32 5.92 7.19 -14.82
C LEU A 32 5.16 8.00 -13.76
N MET A 33 4.68 9.20 -14.08
CA MET A 33 3.90 10.03 -13.16
C MET A 33 2.59 9.35 -12.75
N LEU A 34 1.91 8.68 -13.68
CA LEU A 34 0.70 7.91 -13.39
C LEU A 34 1.01 6.69 -12.54
N LEU A 35 2.04 5.92 -12.88
CA LEU A 35 2.46 4.74 -12.11
C LEU A 35 2.87 5.12 -10.69
N PHE A 36 3.71 6.14 -10.51
CA PHE A 36 4.11 6.60 -9.19
C PHE A 36 2.96 7.29 -8.45
N GLY A 37 2.11 8.06 -9.14
CA GLY A 37 0.90 8.62 -8.56
C GLY A 37 -0.02 7.53 -8.01
N PHE A 38 -0.30 6.50 -8.80
CA PHE A 38 -1.10 5.35 -8.34
C PHE A 38 -0.40 4.50 -7.28
N ALA A 39 0.91 4.27 -7.40
CA ALA A 39 1.66 3.46 -6.44
C ALA A 39 1.81 4.16 -5.08
N ILE A 40 1.96 5.49 -5.07
CA ILE A 40 1.99 6.30 -3.84
C ILE A 40 0.59 6.44 -3.25
N THR A 41 -0.44 6.60 -4.08
CA THR A 41 -1.85 6.68 -3.64
C THR A 41 -2.47 5.32 -3.30
N ASN A 42 -1.82 4.20 -3.64
CA ASN A 42 -2.05 2.92 -2.98
C ASN A 42 -1.45 2.98 -1.56
N ASP A 43 -1.92 3.98 -0.83
CA ASP A 43 -1.57 4.32 0.52
C ASP A 43 -1.98 3.10 1.34
N VAL A 44 -1.03 2.50 2.06
CA VAL A 44 -1.25 1.39 3.00
C VAL A 44 -2.11 1.84 4.20
N LYS A 45 -2.76 2.99 4.09
CA LYS A 45 -3.70 3.58 5.04
C LYS A 45 -5.06 2.98 4.73
N ASN A 46 -5.67 2.32 5.72
CA ASN A 46 -6.96 1.62 5.62
C ASN A 46 -6.88 0.17 5.11
N VAL A 47 -5.82 -0.56 5.45
CA VAL A 47 -5.81 -2.03 5.30
C VAL A 47 -6.91 -2.58 6.20
N ARG A 48 -7.95 -3.17 5.60
CA ARG A 48 -9.10 -3.73 6.34
C ARG A 48 -8.64 -5.02 7.02
N THR A 49 -8.40 -4.92 8.31
CA THR A 49 -7.82 -6.01 9.09
C THR A 49 -8.92 -6.73 9.87
N VAL A 50 -8.97 -8.05 9.74
CA VAL A 50 -9.80 -8.91 10.59
C VAL A 50 -8.94 -9.56 11.68
N ILE A 51 -9.45 -9.55 12.91
CA ILE A 51 -8.77 -10.19 14.04
C ILE A 51 -9.32 -11.60 14.21
N VAL A 52 -8.45 -12.60 14.27
CA VAL A 52 -8.84 -13.97 14.60
C VAL A 52 -8.40 -14.27 16.02
N THR A 53 -9.36 -14.46 16.91
CA THR A 53 -9.06 -14.89 18.28
C THR A 53 -10.16 -15.79 18.81
N SER A 54 -9.77 -16.89 19.45
CA SER A 54 -10.71 -17.78 20.13
C SER A 54 -10.99 -17.34 21.57
N ARG A 55 -10.20 -16.39 22.13
CA ARG A 55 -10.38 -15.84 23.48
C ARG A 55 -10.01 -14.36 23.51
N ALA A 56 -10.96 -13.51 23.88
CA ALA A 56 -10.70 -12.11 24.17
C ALA A 56 -10.01 -12.02 25.54
N ASN A 57 -8.68 -11.84 25.54
CA ASN A 57 -7.91 -11.57 26.75
C ASN A 57 -7.38 -10.13 26.71
N TYR A 58 -7.00 -9.59 27.86
CA TYR A 58 -6.52 -8.20 27.98
C TYR A 58 -5.32 -7.89 27.08
N ALA A 59 -4.40 -8.86 26.91
CA ALA A 59 -3.22 -8.70 26.05
C ALA A 59 -3.61 -8.58 24.56
N THR A 60 -4.54 -9.40 24.09
CA THR A 60 -5.08 -9.37 22.73
C THR A 60 -5.84 -8.07 22.51
N GLN A 61 -6.65 -7.61 23.47
CA GLN A 61 -7.34 -6.32 23.36
C GLN A 61 -6.34 -5.17 23.25
N GLN A 62 -5.31 -5.13 24.10
CA GLN A 62 -4.27 -4.11 24.05
C GLN A 62 -3.51 -4.11 22.71
N ALA A 63 -3.24 -5.29 22.14
CA ALA A 63 -2.61 -5.40 20.83
C ALA A 63 -3.52 -4.90 19.70
N VAL A 64 -4.82 -5.21 19.76
CA VAL A 64 -5.83 -4.72 18.80
C VAL A 64 -5.99 -3.21 18.89
N ASP A 65 -5.99 -2.65 20.10
CA ASP A 65 -6.09 -1.20 20.31
C ASP A 65 -4.87 -0.48 19.72
N ARG A 66 -3.67 -1.04 19.89
CA ARG A 66 -2.44 -0.50 19.26
C ARG A 66 -2.47 -0.59 17.74
N LEU A 67 -3.00 -1.68 17.18
CA LEU A 67 -3.16 -1.81 15.72
C LEU A 67 -4.16 -0.77 15.18
N SER A 68 -5.28 -0.59 15.88
CA SER A 68 -6.34 0.36 15.51
C SER A 68 -5.94 1.81 15.68
N ALA A 69 -4.97 2.11 16.56
CA ALA A 69 -4.42 3.45 16.75
C ALA A 69 -3.48 3.88 15.60
N SER A 70 -3.02 2.93 14.75
CA SER A 70 -2.22 3.26 13.58
C SER A 70 -3.12 3.70 12.42
N ALA A 71 -2.69 4.67 11.62
CA ALA A 71 -3.40 5.09 10.41
C ALA A 71 -3.35 4.04 9.28
N TYR A 72 -2.60 2.96 9.45
CA TYR A 72 -2.39 1.92 8.45
C TYR A 72 -3.45 0.81 8.51
N PHE A 73 -3.88 0.43 9.70
CA PHE A 73 -4.79 -0.69 9.89
C PHE A 73 -6.17 -0.23 10.37
N THR A 74 -7.21 -0.73 9.71
CA THR A 74 -8.58 -0.51 10.13
C THR A 74 -9.20 -1.84 10.53
N VAL A 75 -9.28 -2.05 11.84
CA VAL A 75 -9.84 -3.28 12.40
C VAL A 75 -11.34 -3.30 12.17
N THR A 76 -11.80 -4.20 11.30
CA THR A 76 -13.20 -4.22 10.86
C THR A 76 -14.07 -5.11 11.75
N ARG A 77 -13.55 -6.26 12.20
CA ARG A 77 -14.24 -7.21 13.08
C ARG A 77 -13.27 -8.23 13.68
N ALA A 78 -13.74 -8.91 14.73
CA ALA A 78 -13.09 -10.10 15.29
C ALA A 78 -13.89 -11.35 14.91
N VAL A 79 -13.20 -12.44 14.55
CA VAL A 79 -13.77 -13.75 14.20
C VAL A 79 -13.10 -14.84 15.03
N ALA A 80 -13.82 -15.94 15.25
CA ALA A 80 -13.35 -17.02 16.12
C ALA A 80 -12.36 -17.96 15.42
N THR A 81 -12.43 -18.06 14.08
CA THR A 81 -11.69 -19.06 13.31
C THR A 81 -10.93 -18.46 12.11
N PRO A 82 -9.75 -19.03 11.76
CA PRO A 82 -9.02 -18.61 10.55
C PRO A 82 -9.80 -18.89 9.25
N ALA A 83 -10.63 -19.93 9.24
CA ALA A 83 -11.47 -20.28 8.09
C ALA A 83 -12.48 -19.17 7.77
N GLU A 84 -13.08 -18.57 8.80
CA GLU A 84 -13.97 -17.43 8.64
C GLU A 84 -13.20 -16.23 8.09
N ALA A 85 -12.06 -15.86 8.69
CA ALA A 85 -11.22 -14.78 8.16
C ALA A 85 -10.85 -14.98 6.68
N ARG A 86 -10.53 -16.20 6.27
CA ARG A 86 -10.23 -16.52 4.87
C ARG A 86 -11.41 -16.24 3.94
N ARG A 87 -12.64 -16.58 4.35
CA ARG A 87 -13.86 -16.23 3.59
C ARG A 87 -14.00 -14.72 3.44
N LEU A 88 -13.72 -13.96 4.50
CA LEU A 88 -13.85 -12.51 4.47
C LEU A 88 -12.84 -11.83 3.54
N ILE A 89 -11.63 -12.39 3.45
CA ILE A 89 -10.63 -11.95 2.48
C ILE A 89 -11.07 -12.31 1.06
N GLN A 90 -11.57 -13.52 0.85
CA GLN A 90 -12.09 -13.97 -0.46
C GLN A 90 -13.28 -13.14 -0.94
N ASP A 91 -14.18 -12.76 -0.03
CA ASP A 91 -15.33 -11.88 -0.29
C ASP A 91 -14.94 -10.41 -0.46
N GLN A 92 -13.63 -10.08 -0.46
CA GLN A 92 -13.11 -8.72 -0.51
C GLN A 92 -13.67 -7.81 0.61
N LYS A 93 -14.03 -8.39 1.76
CA LYS A 93 -14.50 -7.67 2.96
C LYS A 93 -13.38 -7.43 3.99
N ALA A 94 -12.19 -7.98 3.76
CA ALA A 94 -10.97 -7.75 4.51
C ALA A 94 -9.77 -7.91 3.56
N ASP A 95 -8.67 -7.23 3.86
CA ASP A 95 -7.42 -7.30 3.09
C ASP A 95 -6.35 -8.12 3.83
N LEU A 96 -6.45 -8.19 5.17
CA LEU A 96 -5.49 -8.89 6.02
C LEU A 96 -6.16 -9.53 7.23
N ALA A 97 -5.62 -10.65 7.73
CA ALA A 97 -6.05 -11.30 8.96
C ALA A 97 -4.89 -11.41 9.97
N VAL A 98 -5.12 -10.98 11.21
CA VAL A 98 -4.17 -11.16 12.32
C VAL A 98 -4.68 -12.26 13.22
N VAL A 99 -3.93 -13.36 13.34
CA VAL A 99 -4.32 -14.53 14.14
C VAL A 99 -3.58 -14.52 15.47
N PHE A 100 -4.33 -14.37 16.56
CA PHE A 100 -3.80 -14.51 17.91
C PHE A 100 -3.91 -15.96 18.38
N SER A 101 -2.83 -16.50 18.92
CA SER A 101 -2.83 -17.83 19.53
C SER A 101 -3.56 -17.81 20.88
N ALA A 102 -4.08 -18.95 21.32
CA ALA A 102 -4.75 -19.09 22.62
C ALA A 102 -3.84 -18.75 23.82
N HIS A 103 -2.52 -18.77 23.63
CA HIS A 103 -1.49 -18.49 24.62
C HIS A 103 -0.83 -17.12 24.46
N PHE A 104 -1.43 -16.20 23.70
CA PHE A 104 -0.84 -14.88 23.42
C PHE A 104 -0.46 -14.10 24.69
N SER A 105 -1.17 -14.31 25.81
CA SER A 105 -0.90 -13.66 27.09
C SER A 105 0.26 -14.24 27.90
N SER A 106 0.76 -15.45 27.59
CA SER A 106 1.85 -16.08 28.35
C SER A 106 3.25 -15.75 27.83
N LEU A 107 3.36 -15.13 26.66
CA LEU A 107 4.61 -14.51 26.21
C LEU A 107 4.71 -13.13 26.88
N ARG A 108 5.34 -13.08 28.07
CA ARG A 108 5.84 -11.81 28.61
C ARG A 108 6.79 -11.21 27.56
N PRO A 109 6.61 -9.96 27.13
CA PRO A 109 7.66 -9.24 26.44
C PRO A 109 8.66 -8.81 27.52
N ASP A 110 9.66 -9.65 27.77
CA ASP A 110 10.81 -9.34 28.62
C ASP A 110 11.76 -8.34 27.91
N TYR A 111 11.22 -7.25 27.37
CA TYR A 111 11.99 -6.13 26.85
C TYR A 111 11.97 -5.00 27.88
N GLN A 112 12.85 -5.13 28.88
CA GLN A 112 13.32 -4.00 29.67
C GLN A 112 14.41 -3.29 28.86
N LEU A 113 14.18 -2.02 28.52
CA LEU A 113 15.22 -1.02 28.28
C LEU A 113 15.16 -0.01 29.43
#